data_AF-A0AAN7UAM9-F1
#
_entry.id   AF-A0AAN7UAM9-F1
#
_cell.length_a   1.000
_cell.length_b   1.000
_cell.length_c   1.000
_cell.angle_alpha   90.00
_cell.angle_beta   90.00
_cell.angle_gamma   90.00
#
_symmetry.space_group_name_H-M   'P 1'
#
loop_
_entity.id
_entity.type
_entity.pdbx_description
1 polymer ?
#
loop_
_entity_poly.entity_id
_entity_poly.type
_entity_poly.pdbx_seq_one_letter_code
_entity_poly.pdbx_strand_id
1 'polypeptide(L)'
;MPSASVRTENVTPASCVETNNFHEIIRHFDDSGELKNPRTSMKVECQICQCNDLAILCRHSGEPADDLGEGYTVLPGCGHGFGTHCLWEWIKTKLPYNAQCPSCRAPIDLENTLPTFYNRHNDPAKQRKHITKIRALLKHQGTQRQSRHGRKENSQRESSQRESSHRERSRRERPQRQRTPQNPLWGMSLNPDYPQPSRRARRHEEPAMRLRGAREGLADLSVVELLMLLF
;
A
#
# COMPACT_ATOMS: atom_id res chain seq x y z
N MET A 1 -57.98 10.20 15.63
CA MET A 1 -56.78 9.38 15.96
C MET A 1 -55.58 10.31 15.90
N PRO A 2 -55.04 10.79 17.03
CA PRO A 2 -53.88 11.68 17.01
C PRO A 2 -52.63 10.87 16.65
N SER A 3 -51.99 11.23 15.54
CA SER A 3 -50.69 10.69 15.14
C SER A 3 -49.66 11.09 16.19
N ALA A 4 -49.15 10.10 16.95
CA ALA A 4 -48.09 10.31 17.90
C ALA A 4 -46.84 10.79 17.15
N SER A 5 -46.52 12.08 17.29
CA SER A 5 -45.29 12.67 16.78
C SER A 5 -44.12 12.07 17.58
N VAL A 6 -43.44 11.09 16.99
CA VAL A 6 -42.23 10.50 17.54
C VAL A 6 -41.16 11.58 17.54
N ARG A 7 -40.86 12.14 18.72
CA ARG A 7 -39.73 13.05 18.89
C ARG A 7 -38.45 12.27 18.59
N THR A 8 -37.84 12.54 17.43
CA THR A 8 -36.45 12.19 17.15
C THR A 8 -35.56 13.03 18.05
N GLU A 9 -35.16 12.46 19.19
CA GLU A 9 -34.07 13.02 19.99
C GLU A 9 -32.80 13.02 19.13
N ASN A 10 -32.13 14.16 19.01
CA ASN A 10 -30.84 14.28 18.35
C ASN A 10 -29.80 13.49 19.15
N VAL A 11 -29.63 12.20 18.83
CA VAL A 11 -28.62 11.34 19.44
C VAL A 11 -27.28 11.65 18.79
N THR A 12 -26.43 12.41 19.48
CA THR A 12 -25.04 12.60 19.08
C THR A 12 -24.33 11.24 18.98
N PRO A 13 -23.60 10.95 17.89
CA PRO A 13 -22.86 9.70 17.78
C PRO A 13 -21.83 9.59 18.92
N ALA A 14 -21.68 8.38 19.45
CA ALA A 14 -20.78 8.13 20.58
C ALA A 14 -19.29 8.20 20.17
N SER A 15 -19.00 8.01 18.88
CA SER A 15 -17.65 8.05 18.31
C SER A 15 -17.73 8.26 16.80
N CYS A 16 -16.93 9.17 16.24
CA CYS A 16 -16.73 9.32 14.80
C CYS A 16 -15.38 8.70 14.40
N VAL A 17 -15.35 7.90 13.33
CA VAL A 17 -14.13 7.27 12.79
C VAL A 17 -13.76 7.95 11.49
N GLU A 18 -12.60 8.62 11.49
CA GLU A 18 -12.11 9.50 10.41
C GLU A 18 -10.74 9.05 9.91
N THR A 19 -10.59 7.75 9.62
CA THR A 19 -9.32 7.15 9.17
C THR A 19 -9.54 6.37 7.90
N ASN A 20 -8.62 6.46 6.94
CA ASN A 20 -8.65 5.64 5.72
C ASN A 20 -7.92 4.30 5.90
N ASN A 21 -7.42 4.00 7.10
CA ASN A 21 -6.76 2.75 7.41
C ASN A 21 -7.79 1.68 7.79
N PHE A 22 -8.03 0.72 6.89
CA PHE A 22 -9.00 -0.35 7.12
C PHE A 22 -8.61 -1.32 8.23
N HIS A 23 -7.35 -1.35 8.67
CA HIS A 23 -7.00 -2.08 9.90
C HIS A 23 -7.68 -1.49 11.14
N GLU A 24 -7.90 -0.18 11.16
CA GLU A 24 -8.59 0.53 12.24
C GLU A 24 -10.10 0.46 12.06
N ILE A 25 -10.60 0.77 10.85
CA ILE A 25 -12.03 0.70 10.53
C ILE A 25 -12.61 -0.67 10.91
N ILE A 26 -11.96 -1.77 10.52
CA ILE A 26 -12.46 -3.13 10.77
C ILE A 26 -12.53 -3.49 12.26
N ARG A 27 -11.82 -2.79 13.16
CA ARG A 27 -11.92 -3.02 14.61
C ARG A 27 -13.29 -2.64 15.16
N HIS A 28 -14.00 -1.73 14.48
CA HIS A 28 -15.36 -1.31 14.83
C HIS A 28 -16.42 -2.30 14.34
N PHE A 29 -16.05 -3.29 13.54
CA PHE A 29 -16.94 -4.34 13.07
C PHE A 29 -16.67 -5.67 13.80
N ASP A 30 -17.71 -6.44 14.06
CA ASP A 30 -17.64 -7.79 14.60
C ASP A 30 -17.25 -8.82 13.53
N ASP A 31 -17.19 -10.10 13.89
CA ASP A 31 -16.80 -11.18 12.96
C ASP A 31 -17.81 -11.41 11.81
N SER A 32 -19.08 -11.03 12.01
CA SER A 32 -20.14 -11.10 10.99
C SER A 32 -20.13 -9.90 10.02
N GLY A 33 -19.36 -8.86 10.35
CA GLY A 33 -19.27 -7.62 9.59
C GLY A 33 -20.29 -6.57 10.02
N GLU A 34 -20.94 -6.72 11.18
CA GLU A 34 -21.81 -5.72 11.78
C GLU A 34 -21.04 -4.76 12.67
N LEU A 35 -21.51 -3.52 12.80
CA LEU A 35 -20.91 -2.53 13.70
C LEU A 35 -21.10 -2.97 15.16
N LYS A 36 -20.00 -3.07 15.91
CA LYS A 36 -20.02 -3.41 17.35
C LYS A 36 -20.79 -2.39 18.17
N ASN A 37 -20.66 -1.12 17.82
CA ASN A 37 -21.39 -0.02 18.43
C ASN A 37 -22.29 0.64 17.36
N PRO A 38 -23.63 0.49 17.47
CA PRO A 38 -24.56 1.11 16.53
C PRO A 38 -24.45 2.65 16.45
N ARG A 39 -23.93 3.29 17.51
CA ARG A 39 -23.74 4.74 17.59
C ARG A 39 -22.41 5.23 16.99
N THR A 40 -21.60 4.35 16.41
CA THR A 40 -20.38 4.76 15.71
C THR A 40 -20.73 5.28 14.32
N SER A 41 -20.32 6.50 14.02
CA SER A 41 -20.34 7.07 12.66
C SER A 41 -18.99 6.89 11.99
N MET A 42 -19.00 6.73 10.67
CA MET A 42 -17.80 6.64 9.82
C MET A 42 -17.85 7.81 8.86
N LYS A 43 -16.82 8.65 8.90
CA LYS A 43 -16.64 9.75 7.96
C LYS A 43 -15.24 9.62 7.37
N VAL A 44 -15.11 8.74 6.40
CA VAL A 44 -13.82 8.36 5.83
C VAL A 44 -13.68 9.04 4.48
N GLU A 45 -12.90 10.11 4.43
CA GLU A 45 -12.66 10.86 3.19
C GLU A 45 -11.65 10.13 2.29
N CYS A 46 -11.84 10.21 0.97
CA CYS A 46 -10.87 9.74 0.00
C CYS A 46 -9.59 10.60 0.08
N GLN A 47 -8.48 10.01 0.54
CA GLN A 47 -7.20 10.72 0.72
C GLN A 47 -6.47 11.13 -0.58
N ILE A 48 -7.04 10.82 -1.76
CA ILE A 48 -6.50 11.28 -3.04
C ILE A 48 -7.18 12.58 -3.48
N CYS A 49 -8.51 12.61 -3.55
CA CYS A 49 -9.25 13.79 -4.00
C CYS A 49 -9.67 14.71 -2.85
N GLN A 50 -9.87 14.17 -1.63
CA GLN A 50 -10.40 14.88 -0.46
C GLN A 50 -11.76 15.57 -0.70
N CYS A 51 -12.49 15.14 -1.74
CA CYS A 51 -13.80 15.72 -2.09
C CYS A 51 -14.97 14.80 -1.74
N ASN A 52 -14.74 13.48 -1.69
CA ASN A 52 -15.79 12.48 -1.49
C ASN A 52 -15.49 11.61 -0.27
N ASP A 53 -16.52 11.36 0.54
CA ASP A 53 -16.50 10.29 1.53
C ASP A 53 -16.54 8.92 0.84
N LEU A 54 -15.94 7.91 1.45
CA LEU A 54 -16.01 6.52 1.01
C LEU A 54 -17.37 5.92 1.45
N ALA A 55 -17.98 5.12 0.58
CA ALA A 55 -19.30 4.49 0.82
C ALA A 55 -19.31 3.38 1.89
N ILE A 56 -18.96 3.71 3.14
CA ILE A 56 -19.02 2.81 4.29
C ILE A 56 -20.29 3.14 5.07
N LEU A 57 -21.35 2.34 4.94
CA LEU A 57 -22.62 2.66 5.61
C LEU A 57 -22.47 2.64 7.14
N CYS A 58 -23.06 3.64 7.78
CA CYS A 58 -23.36 3.65 9.22
C CYS A 58 -24.87 3.76 9.39
N ARG A 59 -25.45 2.79 10.10
CA ARG A 59 -26.89 2.49 10.09
C ARG A 59 -27.76 3.47 10.90
N HIS A 60 -27.31 4.70 11.16
CA HIS A 60 -27.92 5.52 12.21
C HIS A 60 -28.78 6.69 11.78
N SER A 61 -28.63 7.20 10.56
CA SER A 61 -29.63 8.11 10.02
C SER A 61 -30.60 7.29 9.18
N GLY A 62 -31.87 7.23 9.57
CA GLY A 62 -32.97 6.84 8.68
C GLY A 62 -33.19 7.84 7.54
N GLU A 63 -32.19 8.67 7.26
CA GLU A 63 -32.19 9.59 6.14
C GLU A 63 -31.86 8.79 4.88
N PRO A 64 -32.62 8.99 3.80
CA PRO A 64 -32.23 8.48 2.50
C PRO A 64 -30.85 9.02 2.20
N ALA A 65 -29.88 8.12 2.10
CA ALA A 65 -28.53 8.46 1.72
C ALA A 65 -28.54 8.79 0.21
N ASP A 66 -29.06 9.96 -0.16
CA ASP A 66 -28.94 10.46 -1.53
C ASP A 66 -27.46 10.69 -1.87
N ASP A 67 -26.64 10.87 -0.84
CA ASP A 67 -25.19 11.09 -0.91
C ASP A 67 -24.36 9.93 -0.30
N LEU A 68 -24.70 8.67 -0.62
CA LEU A 68 -23.79 7.56 -0.31
C LEU A 68 -22.43 7.87 -0.94
N GLY A 69 -21.33 7.69 -0.23
CA GLY A 69 -20.02 8.08 -0.75
C GLY A 69 -19.61 7.43 -2.10
N GLU A 70 -18.38 7.74 -2.52
CA GLU A 70 -17.74 7.06 -3.64
C GLU A 70 -17.52 5.57 -3.30
N GLY A 71 -17.71 4.69 -4.29
CA GLY A 71 -17.24 3.30 -4.17
C GLY A 71 -15.74 3.30 -3.86
N TYR A 72 -15.30 2.38 -3.02
CA TYR A 72 -13.93 2.40 -2.50
C TYR A 72 -13.18 1.12 -2.79
N THR A 73 -11.86 1.21 -2.69
CA THR A 73 -10.93 0.12 -2.92
C THR A 73 -9.90 0.11 -1.79
N VAL A 74 -9.66 -1.07 -1.22
CA VAL A 74 -8.68 -1.26 -0.13
C VAL A 74 -7.44 -1.94 -0.67
N LEU A 75 -6.28 -1.31 -0.46
CA LEU A 75 -5.00 -1.90 -0.85
C LEU A 75 -4.61 -3.01 0.14
N PRO A 76 -4.43 -4.25 -0.33
CA PRO A 76 -4.16 -5.40 0.56
C PRO A 76 -2.80 -5.27 1.27
N GLY A 77 -1.81 -4.65 0.62
CA GLY A 77 -0.45 -4.49 1.14
C GLY A 77 -0.33 -3.68 2.43
N CYS A 78 -1.20 -2.70 2.61
CA CYS A 78 -1.10 -1.72 3.69
C CYS A 78 -2.42 -1.38 4.37
N GLY A 79 -3.56 -1.84 3.85
CA GLY A 79 -4.88 -1.58 4.42
C GLY A 79 -5.43 -0.18 4.16
N HIS A 80 -4.75 0.70 3.42
CA HIS A 80 -5.31 2.01 3.09
C HIS A 80 -6.42 1.88 2.02
N GLY A 81 -7.53 2.55 2.26
CA GLY A 81 -8.65 2.66 1.33
C GLY A 81 -8.71 4.01 0.63
N PHE A 82 -9.23 3.99 -0.60
CA PHE A 82 -9.36 5.16 -1.47
C PHE A 82 -10.63 5.04 -2.32
N GLY A 83 -11.11 6.17 -2.83
CA GLY A 83 -12.10 6.18 -3.91
C GLY A 83 -11.58 5.38 -5.09
N THR A 84 -12.41 4.46 -5.59
CA THR A 84 -12.05 3.52 -6.65
C THR A 84 -11.55 4.24 -7.89
N HIS A 85 -12.24 5.29 -8.31
CA HIS A 85 -11.87 6.03 -9.52
C HIS A 85 -10.56 6.79 -9.29
N CYS A 86 -10.43 7.48 -8.15
CA CYS A 86 -9.22 8.21 -7.80
C CYS A 86 -7.97 7.32 -7.73
N LEU A 87 -8.08 6.12 -7.14
CA LEU A 87 -6.98 5.18 -7.05
C LEU A 87 -6.57 4.66 -8.43
N TRP A 88 -7.54 4.41 -9.32
CA TRP A 88 -7.25 3.92 -10.66
C TRP A 88 -6.51 4.97 -11.50
N GLU A 89 -6.98 6.21 -11.50
CA GLU A 89 -6.29 7.31 -12.17
C GLU A 89 -4.89 7.54 -11.58
N TRP A 90 -4.75 7.45 -10.25
CA TRP A 90 -3.43 7.48 -9.61
C TRP A 90 -2.49 6.40 -10.16
N ILE A 91 -2.94 5.14 -10.21
CA ILE A 91 -2.15 4.02 -10.72
C ILE A 91 -1.72 4.26 -12.18
N LYS A 92 -2.65 4.70 -13.04
CA LYS A 92 -2.34 5.02 -14.45
C LYS A 92 -1.22 6.05 -14.58
N THR A 93 -1.23 7.12 -13.77
CA THR A 93 -0.18 8.15 -13.81
C THR A 93 1.19 7.68 -13.34
N LYS A 94 1.26 6.56 -12.60
CA LYS A 94 2.50 6.01 -12.06
C LYS A 94 3.04 4.85 -12.86
N LEU A 95 2.28 4.26 -13.78
CA LEU A 95 2.81 3.27 -14.73
C LEU A 95 3.69 3.97 -15.76
N PRO A 96 4.88 3.43 -16.10
CA PRO A 96 5.43 2.10 -15.78
C PRO A 96 6.25 1.98 -14.47
N TYR A 97 6.31 3.00 -13.62
CA TYR A 97 7.31 3.18 -12.56
C TYR A 97 7.05 2.44 -11.22
N ASN A 98 6.32 1.32 -11.22
CA ASN A 98 5.81 0.64 -10.02
C ASN A 98 4.86 1.51 -9.17
N ALA A 99 3.57 1.28 -9.29
CA ALA A 99 2.58 2.02 -8.51
C ALA A 99 2.78 1.84 -6.99
N GLN A 100 2.62 2.93 -6.24
CA GLN A 100 2.76 2.95 -4.78
C GLN A 100 1.50 3.55 -4.15
N CYS A 101 1.20 3.10 -2.93
CA CYS A 101 0.11 3.61 -2.11
C CYS A 101 0.27 5.13 -1.91
N PRO A 102 -0.75 5.96 -2.24
CA PRO A 102 -0.69 7.41 -2.03
C PRO A 102 -0.38 7.81 -0.58
N SER A 103 -0.90 7.08 0.41
CA SER A 103 -0.76 7.41 1.83
C SER A 103 0.58 6.99 2.44
N CYS A 104 1.03 5.76 2.19
CA CYS A 104 2.20 5.19 2.88
C CYS A 104 3.35 4.77 1.96
N ARG A 105 3.22 4.98 0.65
CA ARG A 105 4.20 4.62 -0.39
C ARG A 105 4.54 3.13 -0.47
N ALA A 106 3.81 2.25 0.21
CA ALA A 106 3.96 0.81 0.06
C ALA A 106 3.69 0.41 -1.40
N PRO A 107 4.44 -0.56 -1.97
CA PRO A 107 4.24 -0.99 -3.35
C PRO A 107 2.83 -1.60 -3.52
N ILE A 108 2.20 -1.29 -4.65
CA ILE A 108 0.93 -1.88 -5.06
C ILE A 108 1.23 -3.06 -5.98
N ASP A 109 0.84 -4.26 -5.56
CA ASP A 109 1.01 -5.49 -6.36
C ASP A 109 -0.16 -5.64 -7.34
N LEU A 110 0.02 -5.11 -8.56
CA LEU A 110 -0.99 -5.15 -9.62
C LEU A 110 -1.12 -6.54 -10.27
N GLU A 111 -0.08 -7.37 -10.19
CA GLU A 111 -0.06 -8.69 -10.85
C GLU A 111 -0.86 -9.73 -10.06
N ASN A 112 -0.70 -9.75 -8.73
CA ASN A 112 -1.29 -10.79 -7.89
C ASN A 112 -2.56 -10.35 -7.18
N THR A 113 -2.83 -9.04 -7.12
CA THR A 113 -3.99 -8.53 -6.39
C THR A 113 -4.62 -7.38 -7.14
N LEU A 114 -5.56 -7.70 -8.03
CA LEU A 114 -6.45 -6.68 -8.55
C LEU A 114 -7.12 -5.98 -7.37
N PRO A 115 -7.09 -4.63 -7.33
CA PRO A 115 -7.73 -3.89 -6.28
C PRO A 115 -9.20 -4.30 -6.19
N THR A 116 -9.65 -4.74 -5.01
CA THR A 116 -11.04 -5.18 -4.86
C THR A 116 -11.93 -3.96 -4.78
N PHE A 117 -12.78 -3.81 -5.79
CA PHE A 117 -13.76 -2.74 -5.87
C PHE A 117 -14.98 -3.05 -5.01
N TYR A 118 -15.33 -2.10 -4.14
CA TYR A 118 -16.53 -2.17 -3.33
C TYR A 118 -17.49 -1.08 -3.83
N ASN A 119 -18.52 -1.51 -4.54
CA ASN A 119 -19.52 -0.62 -5.10
C ASN A 119 -20.34 0.05 -4.00
N ARG A 120 -20.86 1.24 -4.33
CA ARG A 120 -21.87 1.98 -3.56
C ARG A 120 -23.07 1.04 -3.35
N HIS A 121 -23.29 0.62 -2.11
CA HIS A 121 -24.42 -0.24 -1.77
C HIS A 121 -25.14 0.33 -0.57
N ASN A 122 -26.45 0.47 -0.69
CA ASN A 122 -27.35 0.84 0.41
C ASN A 122 -27.78 -0.40 1.21
N ASP A 123 -27.22 -1.56 0.86
CA ASP A 123 -27.58 -2.86 1.43
C ASP A 123 -26.56 -3.26 2.51
N PRO A 124 -26.97 -3.25 3.80
CA PRO A 124 -26.12 -3.68 4.90
C PRO A 124 -25.61 -5.11 4.74
N ALA A 125 -26.37 -6.00 4.08
CA ALA A 125 -25.94 -7.38 3.86
C ALA A 125 -24.75 -7.46 2.91
N LYS A 126 -24.70 -6.60 1.88
CA LYS A 126 -23.52 -6.49 0.99
C LYS A 126 -22.34 -5.90 1.72
N GLN A 127 -22.54 -4.88 2.55
CA GLN A 127 -21.46 -4.31 3.36
C GLN A 127 -20.86 -5.35 4.32
N ARG A 128 -21.66 -6.16 5.01
CA ARG A 128 -21.15 -7.26 5.86
C ARG A 128 -20.23 -8.20 5.09
N LYS A 129 -20.63 -8.57 3.86
CA LYS A 129 -19.82 -9.39 2.95
C LYS A 129 -18.51 -8.67 2.58
N HIS A 130 -18.56 -7.37 2.30
CA HIS A 130 -17.38 -6.56 2.01
C HIS A 130 -16.42 -6.53 3.20
N ILE A 131 -16.90 -6.21 4.40
CA ILE A 131 -16.09 -6.17 5.62
C ILE A 131 -15.42 -7.52 5.88
N THR A 132 -16.17 -8.62 5.72
CA THR A 132 -15.64 -9.99 5.87
C THR A 132 -14.54 -10.27 4.84
N LYS A 133 -14.75 -9.88 3.58
CA LYS A 133 -13.77 -10.05 2.50
C LYS A 133 -12.51 -9.22 2.75
N ILE A 134 -12.64 -7.96 3.16
CA ILE A 134 -11.51 -7.08 3.47
C ILE A 134 -10.73 -7.66 4.66
N ARG A 135 -11.42 -8.16 5.70
CA ARG A 135 -10.76 -8.80 6.84
C ARG A 135 -9.94 -10.02 6.42
N ALA A 136 -10.48 -10.89 5.57
CA ALA A 136 -9.73 -12.04 5.04
C ALA A 136 -8.50 -11.57 4.24
N LEU A 137 -8.69 -10.61 3.34
CA LEU A 137 -7.64 -10.03 2.50
C LEU A 137 -6.50 -9.43 3.32
N LEU A 138 -6.80 -8.68 4.38
CA LEU A 138 -5.79 -8.09 5.27
C LEU A 138 -5.11 -9.11 6.19
N LYS A 139 -5.80 -10.21 6.57
CA LYS A 139 -5.20 -11.30 7.35
C LYS A 139 -4.14 -12.07 6.55
N HIS A 140 -4.41 -12.42 5.29
CA HIS A 140 -3.49 -13.20 4.45
C HIS A 140 -2.16 -12.48 4.16
N GLN A 141 -2.20 -11.14 4.09
CA GLN A 141 -1.02 -10.31 3.86
C GLN A 141 -0.03 -10.34 5.04
N GLY A 142 -0.53 -10.37 6.28
CA GLY A 142 0.31 -10.51 7.47
C GLY A 142 1.15 -11.79 7.42
N THR A 143 0.53 -12.91 7.05
CA THR A 143 1.20 -14.21 6.93
C THR A 143 2.20 -14.26 5.78
N GLN A 144 1.87 -13.68 4.62
CA GLN A 144 2.80 -13.63 3.48
C GLN A 144 4.04 -12.79 3.79
N ARG A 145 3.90 -11.62 4.45
CA ARG A 145 5.05 -10.77 4.79
C ARG A 145 5.98 -11.47 5.80
N GLN A 146 5.42 -12.16 6.79
CA GLN A 146 6.20 -12.97 7.73
C GLN A 146 6.96 -14.10 7.03
N SER A 147 6.33 -14.80 6.10
CA SER A 147 6.99 -15.89 5.34
C SER A 147 8.16 -15.38 4.47
N ARG A 148 7.99 -14.22 3.80
CA ARG A 148 9.05 -13.62 2.98
C ARG A 148 10.21 -13.11 3.84
N HIS A 149 9.92 -12.55 5.01
CA HIS A 149 10.96 -12.10 5.93
C HIS A 149 11.76 -13.29 6.48
N GLY A 150 11.07 -14.31 6.99
CA GLY A 150 11.73 -15.53 7.48
C GLY A 150 12.54 -16.25 6.40
N ARG A 151 12.10 -16.24 5.14
CA ARG A 151 12.87 -16.81 4.03
C ARG A 151 14.16 -16.01 3.74
N LYS A 152 14.11 -14.68 3.81
CA LYS A 152 15.31 -13.83 3.64
C LYS A 152 16.30 -14.04 4.79
N GLU A 153 15.82 -14.08 6.03
CA GLU A 153 16.65 -14.33 7.20
C GLU A 153 17.27 -15.73 7.16
N ASN A 154 16.50 -16.75 6.81
CA ASN A 154 17.03 -18.11 6.69
C ASN A 154 18.06 -18.23 5.55
N SER A 155 17.79 -17.63 4.38
CA SER A 155 18.75 -17.59 3.27
C SER A 155 20.06 -16.88 3.64
N GLN A 156 19.97 -15.77 4.39
CA GLN A 156 21.14 -15.05 4.88
C GLN A 156 21.93 -15.90 5.90
N ARG A 157 21.24 -16.58 6.81
CA ARG A 157 21.86 -17.48 7.80
C ARG A 157 22.57 -18.66 7.14
N GLU A 158 21.93 -19.31 6.17
CA GLU A 158 22.53 -20.39 5.38
C GLU A 158 23.76 -19.91 4.60
N SER A 159 23.69 -18.71 4.01
CA SER A 159 24.83 -18.10 3.30
C SER A 159 26.01 -17.84 4.24
N SER A 160 25.76 -17.28 5.43
CA SER A 160 26.79 -17.07 6.45
C SER A 160 27.39 -18.37 6.99
N GLN A 161 26.58 -19.43 7.15
CA GLN A 161 27.05 -20.76 7.56
C GLN A 161 27.92 -21.41 6.49
N ARG A 162 27.54 -21.31 5.21
CA ARG A 162 28.34 -21.80 4.08
C ARG A 162 29.68 -21.07 3.99
N GLU A 163 29.67 -19.75 4.13
CA GLU A 163 30.89 -18.95 4.10
C GLU A 163 31.82 -19.29 5.28
N SER A 164 31.26 -19.47 6.47
CA SER A 164 32.03 -19.87 7.66
C SER A 164 32.64 -21.27 7.50
N SER A 165 31.89 -22.22 6.95
CA SER A 165 32.36 -23.58 6.64
C SER A 165 33.46 -23.57 5.59
N HIS A 166 33.33 -22.74 4.55
CA HIS A 166 34.35 -22.56 3.53
C HIS A 166 35.64 -21.98 4.11
N ARG A 167 35.54 -20.91 4.94
CA ARG A 167 36.70 -20.30 5.61
C ARG A 167 37.44 -21.29 6.53
N GLU A 168 36.69 -22.12 7.26
CA GLU A 168 37.26 -23.15 8.13
C GLU A 168 37.98 -24.24 7.32
N ARG A 169 37.39 -24.70 6.21
CA ARG A 169 38.08 -25.63 5.30
C ARG A 169 39.36 -25.03 4.74
N SER A 170 39.33 -23.79 4.25
CA SER A 170 40.53 -23.10 3.75
C SER A 170 41.62 -22.91 4.81
N ARG A 171 41.26 -22.76 6.09
CA ARG A 171 42.23 -22.71 7.20
C ARG A 171 42.94 -24.04 7.41
N ARG A 172 42.22 -25.15 7.32
CA ARG A 172 42.76 -26.52 7.49
C ARG A 172 43.63 -26.95 6.31
N GLU A 173 43.22 -26.59 5.11
CA GLU A 173 43.95 -26.93 3.88
C GLU A 173 45.15 -26.02 3.61
N ARG A 174 45.30 -24.91 4.36
CA ARG A 174 46.47 -24.04 4.26
C ARG A 174 47.69 -24.87 4.70
N PRO A 175 48.56 -25.32 3.77
CA PRO A 175 49.73 -26.09 4.15
C PRO A 175 50.55 -25.20 5.08
N GLN A 176 51.21 -25.80 6.08
CA GLN A 176 52.28 -25.13 6.81
C GLN A 176 53.40 -24.79 5.81
N ARG A 177 53.20 -23.74 5.01
CA ARG A 177 54.27 -23.08 4.30
C ARG A 177 55.14 -22.53 5.41
N GLN A 178 56.22 -23.26 5.63
CA GLN A 178 57.30 -22.94 6.52
C GLN A 178 57.54 -21.44 6.44
N ARG A 179 57.55 -20.78 7.61
CA ARG A 179 57.92 -19.38 7.74
C ARG A 179 59.35 -19.25 7.22
N THR A 180 59.51 -18.93 5.94
CA THR A 180 60.76 -18.40 5.43
C THR A 180 60.99 -17.08 6.18
N PRO A 181 62.11 -16.92 6.88
CA PRO A 181 62.41 -15.71 7.63
C PRO A 181 62.31 -14.51 6.68
N GLN A 182 61.48 -13.54 7.05
CA GLN A 182 61.35 -12.29 6.31
C GLN A 182 62.67 -11.54 6.43
N ASN A 183 63.29 -11.31 5.27
CA ASN A 183 64.42 -10.40 5.14
C ASN A 183 63.85 -8.97 5.09
N PRO A 184 64.17 -8.07 6.04
CA PRO A 184 63.63 -6.72 6.05
C PRO A 184 64.49 -5.85 5.13
N LEU A 185 64.10 -5.68 3.87
CA LEU A 185 64.78 -4.74 2.99
C LEU A 185 63.81 -4.06 2.01
N TRP A 186 63.92 -2.72 1.99
CA TRP A 186 63.33 -1.72 1.10
C TRP A 186 61.84 -1.40 1.38
N GLY A 187 61.43 -0.22 1.86
CA GLY A 187 62.16 1.04 1.94
C GLY A 187 62.20 1.77 0.60
N MET A 188 61.05 2.01 -0.04
CA MET A 188 60.79 2.98 -1.12
C MET A 188 59.27 3.05 -1.31
N SER A 189 58.60 4.12 -1.70
CA SER A 189 58.86 5.55 -1.75
C SER A 189 57.47 6.14 -2.01
N LEU A 190 57.20 7.32 -1.47
CA LEU A 190 55.96 8.07 -1.67
C LEU A 190 55.71 8.30 -3.16
N ASN A 191 54.50 7.96 -3.64
CA ASN A 191 53.97 8.44 -4.91
C ASN A 191 52.77 9.35 -4.60
N PRO A 192 52.92 10.68 -4.66
CA PRO A 192 51.82 11.61 -4.48
C PRO A 192 51.42 12.20 -5.83
N ASP A 193 50.66 11.48 -6.67
CA ASP A 193 50.02 12.08 -7.85
C ASP A 193 48.85 11.23 -8.30
N TYR A 194 47.72 11.35 -7.58
CA TYR A 194 46.43 10.91 -8.08
C TYR A 194 45.58 12.16 -8.41
N PRO A 195 45.31 12.44 -9.70
CA PRO A 195 44.50 13.58 -10.07
C PRO A 195 43.05 13.40 -9.58
N GLN A 196 42.58 14.40 -8.85
CA GLN A 196 41.20 14.48 -8.38
C GLN A 196 40.24 14.70 -9.57
N PRO A 197 39.17 13.91 -9.73
CA PRO A 197 38.17 14.15 -10.77
C PRO A 197 37.42 15.46 -10.49
N SER A 198 37.49 16.38 -11.44
CA SER A 198 36.80 17.66 -11.39
C SER A 198 35.29 17.46 -11.33
N ARG A 199 34.67 18.04 -10.29
CA ARG A 199 33.23 18.08 -10.09
C ARG A 199 32.60 18.96 -11.17
N ARG A 200 32.24 18.36 -12.31
CA ARG A 200 31.43 19.00 -13.35
C ARG A 200 29.99 19.13 -12.81
N ALA A 201 29.64 20.34 -12.40
CA ALA A 201 28.29 20.71 -12.00
C ALA A 201 27.30 20.45 -13.14
N ARG A 202 26.50 19.38 -13.02
CA ARG A 202 25.32 19.20 -13.86
C ARG A 202 24.24 20.16 -13.37
N ARG A 203 24.08 21.29 -14.06
CA ARG A 203 22.83 22.05 -14.02
C ARG A 203 21.76 21.16 -14.65
N HIS A 204 20.86 20.65 -13.82
CA HIS A 204 19.58 20.12 -14.28
C HIS A 204 18.71 21.33 -14.62
N GLU A 205 18.57 21.64 -15.90
CA GLU A 205 17.48 22.47 -16.39
C GLU A 205 16.23 21.60 -16.42
N GLU A 206 15.22 21.95 -15.61
CA GLU A 206 13.89 21.35 -15.68
C GLU A 206 13.16 21.86 -16.93
N PRO A 207 12.69 20.98 -17.83
CA PRO A 207 11.77 21.40 -18.87
C PRO A 207 10.37 21.56 -18.26
N ALA A 208 9.90 22.81 -18.20
CA ALA A 208 8.52 23.15 -17.91
C ALA A 208 7.61 22.57 -19.01
N MET A 209 7.07 21.37 -18.79
CA MET A 209 6.02 20.81 -19.64
C MET A 209 4.72 21.59 -19.41
N ARG A 210 4.35 22.41 -20.40
CA ARG A 210 3.01 22.93 -20.58
C ARG A 210 2.09 21.77 -20.98
N LEU A 211 1.26 21.30 -20.07
CA LEU A 211 0.08 20.49 -20.39
C LEU A 211 -1.03 21.41 -20.91
N ARG A 212 -1.19 21.49 -22.24
CA ARG A 212 -2.43 21.98 -22.86
C ARG A 212 -3.03 20.87 -23.72
N GLY A 213 -4.28 20.54 -23.39
CA GLY A 213 -5.33 20.23 -24.36
C GLY A 213 -5.24 18.91 -25.12
N ALA A 214 -5.80 17.85 -24.54
CA ALA A 214 -6.45 16.78 -25.30
C ALA A 214 -7.48 16.11 -24.39
N ARG A 215 -8.71 16.62 -24.40
CA ARG A 215 -9.78 16.12 -23.55
C ARG A 215 -11.12 16.09 -24.26
N GLU A 216 -11.19 15.53 -25.46
CA GLU A 216 -12.46 15.17 -26.11
C GLU A 216 -12.24 13.89 -26.92
N GLY A 217 -12.95 12.79 -26.58
CA GLY A 217 -13.05 11.61 -27.46
C GLY A 217 -12.94 10.20 -26.88
N LEU A 218 -13.00 9.99 -25.55
CA LEU A 218 -13.04 8.64 -24.96
C LEU A 218 -14.15 8.51 -23.91
N ALA A 219 -15.39 8.71 -24.34
CA ALA A 219 -16.54 8.15 -23.65
C ALA A 219 -16.92 6.85 -24.38
N ASP A 220 -17.26 5.80 -23.64
CA ASP A 220 -17.78 4.50 -24.11
C ASP A 220 -16.80 3.35 -24.38
N LEU A 221 -15.61 3.32 -23.77
CA LEU A 221 -14.93 2.04 -23.55
C LEU A 221 -15.27 1.51 -22.16
N SER A 222 -15.83 0.31 -22.10
CA SER A 222 -16.09 -0.35 -20.83
C SER A 222 -14.77 -0.64 -20.11
N VAL A 223 -14.78 -0.66 -18.77
CA VAL A 223 -13.57 -0.98 -17.97
C VAL A 223 -12.93 -2.31 -18.39
N VAL A 224 -13.71 -3.22 -18.96
CA VAL A 224 -13.26 -4.53 -19.48
C VAL A 224 -12.47 -4.37 -20.78
N GLU A 225 -12.86 -3.49 -21.70
CA GLU A 225 -12.11 -3.24 -22.95
C GLU A 225 -10.79 -2.52 -22.68
N LEU A 226 -10.76 -1.64 -21.68
CA LEU A 226 -9.52 -0.99 -21.24
C LEU A 226 -8.52 -1.98 -20.63
N LEU A 227 -9.01 -3.07 -20.01
CA LEU A 227 -8.17 -4.15 -19.48
C LEU A 227 -7.60 -5.04 -20.59
N MET A 228 -8.30 -5.21 -21.72
CA MET A 228 -7.84 -6.03 -22.85
C MET A 228 -6.76 -5.34 -23.71
N LEU A 229 -6.56 -4.02 -23.58
CA LEU A 229 -5.54 -3.27 -24.33
C LEU A 229 -4.20 -3.15 -23.59
N LEU A 230 -4.13 -3.60 -22.34
CA LEU A 230 -2.94 -3.50 -21.47
C LEU A 230 -2.25 -4.84 -21.18
N PHE A 231 -2.76 -5.94 -21.76
CA PHE A 231 -2.18 -7.30 -21.70
C PHE A 231 -2.20 -7.94 -23.10
#